data_AF-A0A6J4WUF8-F1
#
_entry.id   AF-A0A6J4WUF8-F1
#
_cell.length_a   1.000
_cell.length_b   1.000
_cell.length_c   1.000
_cell.angle_alpha   90.00
_cell.angle_beta   90.00
_cell.angle_gamma   90.00
#
_symmetry.space_group_name_H-M   'P 1'
#
loop_
_entity.id
_entity.type
_entity.pdbx_description
1 polymer ?
#
loop_
_entity_poly.entity_id
_entity_poly.type
_entity_poly.pdbx_seq_one_letter_code
_entity_poly.pdbx_strand_id
1 'polypeptide(L)'
;MISLYIERHGKEDEDFEKLKDLMTRAGQAEEKRNQITHSVWGAGKDADTITRIKTTAKEKHGIRFHFEDVSSDDLAGFAEEIKLLAEEIQRYWIDLIEKDKAINDHTAHQLP
;
A
#
# COMPACT_ATOMS: atom_id res chain seq x y z
N MET A 1 9.84 7.50 8.32
CA MET A 1 10.52 6.22 8.04
C MET A 1 11.70 6.40 7.08
N ILE A 2 11.48 6.81 5.82
CA ILE A 2 12.55 7.06 4.83
C ILE A 2 13.63 8.03 5.34
N SER A 3 13.24 9.19 5.89
CA SER A 3 14.20 10.17 6.42
C SER A 3 15.10 9.62 7.54
N LEU A 4 14.54 8.76 8.40
CA LEU A 4 15.29 8.15 9.51
C LEU A 4 16.27 7.08 9.00
N TYR A 5 15.87 6.30 7.99
CA TYR A 5 16.76 5.32 7.36
C TYR A 5 17.97 6.02 6.72
N ILE A 6 17.71 7.09 5.96
CA ILE A 6 18.76 7.88 5.31
C ILE A 6 19.74 8.46 6.33
N GLU A 7 19.23 8.99 7.43
CA GLU A 7 20.07 9.57 8.49
C GLU A 7 21.02 8.53 9.11
N ARG A 8 20.58 7.27 9.26
CA ARG A 8 21.34 6.21 9.94
C ARG A 8 22.26 5.42 9.00
N HIS A 9 21.84 5.17 7.76
CA HIS A 9 22.54 4.25 6.85
C HIS A 9 22.95 4.90 5.51
N GLY A 10 22.53 6.14 5.24
CA GLY A 10 22.81 6.82 3.98
C GLY A 10 21.88 6.40 2.83
N LYS A 11 21.94 7.16 1.73
CA LYS A 11 21.11 6.91 0.52
C LYS A 11 21.69 5.88 -0.43
N GLU A 12 22.99 5.58 -0.31
CA GLU A 12 23.72 4.67 -1.21
C GLU A 12 23.60 3.20 -0.78
N ASP A 13 22.96 2.96 0.37
CA ASP A 13 22.74 1.62 0.91
C ASP A 13 21.73 0.84 0.04
N GLU A 14 22.08 -0.38 -0.38
CA GLU A 14 21.22 -1.18 -1.26
C GLU A 14 19.85 -1.50 -0.66
N ASP A 15 19.76 -1.62 0.67
CA ASP A 15 18.50 -1.87 1.36
C ASP A 15 17.59 -0.61 1.31
N PHE A 16 18.15 0.59 1.09
CA PHE A 16 17.38 1.82 0.92
C PHE A 16 16.49 1.79 -0.33
N GLU A 17 17.00 1.31 -1.47
CA GLU A 17 16.19 1.23 -2.70
C GLU A 17 15.06 0.21 -2.54
N LYS A 18 15.30 -0.91 -1.82
CA LYS A 18 14.25 -1.87 -1.45
C LYS A 18 13.19 -1.23 -0.55
N LEU A 19 13.60 -0.45 0.46
CA LEU A 19 12.65 0.30 1.31
C LEU A 19 11.80 1.28 0.49
N LYS A 20 12.42 2.01 -0.42
CA LYS A 20 11.74 3.00 -1.26
C LYS A 20 10.71 2.36 -2.20
N ASP A 21 11.04 1.22 -2.80
CA ASP A 21 10.09 0.44 -3.61
C ASP A 21 8.90 -0.01 -2.76
N LEU A 22 9.15 -0.66 -1.61
CA LEU A 22 8.11 -1.13 -0.70
C LEU A 22 7.18 0.00 -0.24
N MET A 23 7.73 1.17 0.09
CA MET A 23 6.93 2.34 0.48
C MET A 23 6.13 2.93 -0.67
N THR A 24 6.65 2.90 -1.89
CA THR A 24 5.92 3.35 -3.08
C THR A 24 4.74 2.43 -3.35
N ARG A 25 4.96 1.11 -3.33
CA ARG A 25 3.90 0.10 -3.50
C ARG A 25 2.86 0.16 -2.38
N ALA A 26 3.29 0.39 -1.13
CA ALA A 26 2.37 0.56 0.00
C ALA A 26 1.46 1.79 -0.18
N GLY A 27 2.02 2.91 -0.64
CA GLY A 27 1.24 4.11 -0.95
C GLY A 27 0.21 3.87 -2.06
N GLN A 28 0.59 3.15 -3.13
CA GLN A 28 -0.33 2.79 -4.21
C GLN A 28 -1.45 1.85 -3.74
N ALA A 29 -1.11 0.84 -2.93
CA ALA A 29 -2.09 -0.07 -2.34
C ALA A 29 -3.04 0.66 -1.40
N GLU A 30 -2.55 1.60 -0.58
CA GLU A 30 -3.39 2.44 0.27
C GLU A 30 -4.34 3.31 -0.56
N GLU A 31 -3.85 3.94 -1.64
CA GLU A 31 -4.69 4.74 -2.53
C GLU A 31 -5.80 3.89 -3.15
N LYS A 32 -5.48 2.72 -3.70
CA LYS A 32 -6.46 1.79 -4.28
C LYS A 32 -7.47 1.30 -3.24
N ARG A 33 -7.03 0.96 -2.03
CA ARG A 33 -7.91 0.60 -0.91
C ARG A 33 -8.87 1.74 -0.59
N ASN A 34 -8.37 2.96 -0.47
CA ASN A 34 -9.20 4.13 -0.17
C ASN A 34 -10.27 4.35 -1.25
N GLN A 35 -9.92 4.15 -2.53
CA GLN A 35 -10.89 4.24 -3.61
C GLN A 35 -11.98 3.17 -3.49
N ILE A 36 -11.63 1.93 -3.12
CA ILE A 36 -12.60 0.83 -2.95
C ILE A 36 -13.52 1.11 -1.75
N THR A 37 -12.95 1.42 -0.58
CA THR A 37 -13.69 1.61 0.68
C THR A 37 -14.62 2.82 0.65
N HIS A 38 -14.24 3.90 -0.02
CA HIS A 38 -15.02 5.15 -0.06
C HIS A 38 -15.90 5.29 -1.31
N SER A 39 -16.05 4.22 -2.10
CA SER A 39 -16.97 4.23 -3.23
C SER A 39 -18.40 3.89 -2.83
N VAL A 40 -19.35 4.37 -3.63
CA VAL A 40 -20.73 3.88 -3.60
C VAL A 40 -20.80 2.62 -4.46
N TRP A 41 -21.46 1.58 -3.96
CA TRP A 41 -21.58 0.30 -4.65
C TRP A 41 -23.04 0.05 -5.03
N GLY A 42 -23.25 -0.42 -6.26
CA GLY A 42 -24.55 -0.83 -6.79
C GLY A 42 -24.53 -2.27 -7.28
N ALA A 43 -25.71 -2.81 -7.57
CA ALA A 43 -25.84 -4.11 -8.22
C ALA A 43 -25.10 -4.10 -9.57
N GLY A 44 -24.32 -5.16 -9.82
CA GLY A 44 -23.64 -5.35 -11.10
C GLY A 44 -24.59 -5.80 -12.20
N LYS A 45 -24.01 -6.14 -13.34
CA LYS A 45 -24.75 -6.59 -14.53
C LYS A 45 -25.21 -8.05 -14.41
N ASP A 46 -24.54 -8.83 -13.57
CA ASP A 46 -24.77 -10.25 -13.33
C ASP A 46 -24.52 -10.61 -11.86
N ALA A 47 -24.58 -11.90 -11.54
CA ALA A 47 -24.44 -12.41 -10.16
C ALA A 47 -23.02 -12.29 -9.60
N ASP A 48 -22.01 -12.13 -10.45
CA ASP A 48 -20.59 -12.20 -10.07
C ASP A 48 -19.93 -10.81 -10.03
N THR A 49 -20.67 -9.77 -10.42
CA THR A 49 -20.18 -8.39 -10.52
C THR A 49 -20.91 -7.45 -9.56
N ILE A 50 -20.19 -6.44 -9.08
CA ILE A 50 -20.73 -5.26 -8.40
C ILE A 50 -20.24 -4.01 -9.13
N THR A 51 -21.09 -3.00 -9.25
CA THR A 51 -20.69 -1.76 -9.93
C THR A 51 -20.24 -0.72 -8.91
N ARG A 52 -18.99 -0.30 -9.02
CA ARG A 52 -18.43 0.86 -8.33
C ARG A 52 -18.92 2.14 -8.99
N ILE A 53 -19.58 3.00 -8.22
CA ILE A 53 -20.12 4.28 -8.67
C ILE A 53 -19.28 5.39 -8.07
N LYS A 54 -18.57 6.12 -8.93
CA LYS A 54 -17.77 7.28 -8.56
C LYS A 54 -18.42 8.55 -9.12
N THR A 55 -18.87 9.40 -8.21
CA THR A 55 -19.40 10.73 -8.56
C THR A 55 -18.29 11.76 -8.46
N THR A 56 -18.06 12.51 -9.53
CA THR A 56 -17.14 13.66 -9.52
C THR A 56 -17.92 14.93 -9.84
N ALA A 57 -17.71 15.99 -9.07
CA ALA A 57 -18.25 17.32 -9.35
C ALA A 57 -17.07 18.27 -9.59
N LYS A 58 -17.03 18.91 -10.77
CA LYS A 58 -16.01 19.92 -11.11
C LYS A 58 -16.70 21.17 -11.64
N GLU A 59 -16.29 22.34 -11.15
CA GLU A 59 -16.92 23.64 -11.45
C GLU A 59 -17.18 23.88 -12.94
N LYS A 60 -16.22 23.55 -13.82
CA LYS A 60 -16.34 23.73 -15.28
C LYS A 60 -17.00 22.57 -16.04
N HIS A 61 -17.18 21.41 -15.40
CA HIS A 61 -17.58 20.17 -16.09
C HIS A 61 -18.85 19.52 -15.51
N GLY A 62 -19.46 20.16 -14.50
CA GLY A 62 -20.66 19.65 -13.84
C GLY A 62 -20.42 18.39 -13.01
N ILE A 63 -21.51 17.64 -12.80
CA ILE A 63 -21.50 16.34 -12.13
C ILE A 63 -21.30 15.24 -13.18
N ARG A 64 -20.39 14.31 -12.93
CA ARG A 64 -20.18 13.10 -13.73
C ARG A 64 -20.23 11.86 -12.86
N PHE A 65 -20.85 10.82 -13.40
CA PHE A 65 -20.87 9.49 -12.80
C PHE A 65 -19.95 8.58 -13.62
N HIS A 66 -19.04 7.92 -12.93
CA HIS A 66 -18.21 6.86 -13.48
C HIS A 66 -18.68 5.54 -12.89
N PHE A 67 -18.94 4.57 -13.76
CA PHE A 67 -19.37 3.23 -13.40
C PHE A 67 -18.28 2.27 -13.82
N GLU A 68 -17.87 1.42 -12.89
CA GLU A 68 -16.85 0.42 -13.10
C GLU A 68 -17.35 -0.90 -12.53
N ASP A 69 -17.41 -1.93 -13.36
CA ASP A 69 -17.78 -3.25 -12.91
C ASP A 69 -16.55 -3.90 -12.26
N VAL A 70 -16.75 -4.44 -11.07
CA VAL A 70 -15.73 -5.10 -10.27
C VAL A 70 -16.26 -6.48 -9.89
N SER A 71 -15.47 -7.51 -10.15
CA SER A 71 -15.82 -8.88 -9.75
C SER A 71 -15.34 -9.17 -8.32
N SER A 72 -15.87 -10.26 -7.74
CA SER A 72 -15.34 -10.77 -6.47
C SER A 72 -13.87 -11.20 -6.59
N ASP A 73 -13.46 -11.73 -7.74
CA ASP A 73 -12.09 -12.13 -8.04
C ASP A 73 -11.14 -10.92 -8.09
N ASP A 74 -11.58 -9.77 -8.63
CA ASP A 74 -10.77 -8.53 -8.64
C ASP A 74 -10.47 -8.04 -7.21
N LEU A 75 -11.47 -8.10 -6.33
CA LEU A 75 -11.30 -7.72 -4.92
C LEU A 75 -10.45 -8.72 -4.15
N ALA A 76 -10.63 -10.01 -4.41
CA ALA A 76 -9.83 -11.07 -3.80
C ALA A 76 -8.36 -10.97 -4.24
N GLY A 77 -8.11 -10.73 -5.54
CA GLY A 77 -6.77 -10.50 -6.08
C GLY A 77 -6.10 -9.30 -5.43
N PHE A 78 -6.82 -8.19 -5.28
CA PHE A 78 -6.29 -7.02 -4.57
C PHE A 78 -6.01 -7.28 -3.08
N ALA A 79 -6.85 -8.06 -2.40
CA ALA A 79 -6.59 -8.44 -1.01
C ALA A 79 -5.32 -9.30 -0.88
N GLU A 80 -5.09 -10.21 -1.83
CA GLU A 80 -3.87 -11.02 -1.87
C GLU A 80 -2.63 -10.14 -2.17
N GLU A 81 -2.73 -9.16 -3.08
CA GLU A 81 -1.66 -8.17 -3.33
C GLU A 81 -1.23 -7.44 -2.04
N ILE A 82 -2.21 -6.98 -1.24
CA ILE A 82 -1.93 -6.31 0.06
C ILE A 82 -1.23 -7.27 1.02
N LYS A 83 -1.71 -8.50 1.12
CA LYS A 83 -1.16 -9.52 2.01
C LYS A 83 0.28 -9.86 1.65
N LEU A 84 0.58 -10.07 0.37
CA LEU A 84 1.94 -10.33 -0.12
C LEU A 84 2.86 -9.16 0.17
N LEU A 85 2.40 -7.93 -0.07
CA LEU A 85 3.19 -6.73 0.25
C LEU A 85 3.47 -6.61 1.75
N ALA A 86 2.49 -6.93 2.61
CA ALA A 86 2.69 -6.93 4.06
C ALA A 86 3.74 -7.98 4.48
N GLU A 87 3.71 -9.16 3.88
CA GLU A 87 4.72 -10.20 4.09
C GLU A 87 6.11 -9.72 3.65
N GLU A 88 6.23 -9.10 2.48
CA GLU A 88 7.50 -8.56 1.99
C GLU A 88 8.08 -7.48 2.92
N ILE A 89 7.23 -6.59 3.44
CA ILE A 89 7.64 -5.56 4.40
C ILE A 89 8.13 -6.21 5.71
N GLN A 90 7.44 -7.23 6.20
CA GLN A 90 7.86 -7.97 7.39
C GLN A 90 9.19 -8.67 7.18
N ARG A 91 9.36 -9.37 6.05
CA ARG A 91 10.62 -10.02 5.68
C ARG A 91 11.76 -9.00 5.57
N TYR A 92 11.53 -7.87 4.91
CA TYR A 92 12.50 -6.78 4.83
C TYR A 92 12.95 -6.30 6.23
N TRP A 93 12.01 -6.17 7.17
CA TRP A 93 12.34 -5.77 8.53
C TRP A 93 13.17 -6.81 9.28
N ILE A 94 12.86 -8.11 9.10
CA ILE A 94 13.66 -9.22 9.64
C ILE A 94 15.07 -9.20 9.05
N ASP A 95 15.20 -9.04 7.72
CA ASP A 95 16.50 -8.92 7.04
C ASP A 95 17.34 -7.78 7.62
N LEU A 96 16.72 -6.63 7.94
CA LEU A 96 17.42 -5.51 8.57
C LEU A 96 17.89 -5.83 9.99
N ILE A 97 17.12 -6.59 10.78
CA ILE A 97 17.53 -7.02 12.12
C ILE A 97 18.76 -7.92 12.03
N GLU A 98 18.73 -8.91 11.14
CA GLU A 98 19.87 -9.83 10.93
C GLU A 98 21.15 -9.11 10.48
N LYS A 99 20.99 -7.97 9.79
CA LYS A 99 22.09 -7.10 9.34
C LYS A 99 22.51 -6.03 10.34
N ASP A 100 21.89 -5.97 11.54
CA ASP A 100 22.10 -4.89 12.53
C ASP A 100 21.81 -3.47 11.98
N LYS A 101 20.84 -3.38 11.05
CA LYS A 101 20.37 -2.13 10.42
C LYS A 101 18.95 -1.75 10.85
N ALA A 102 18.38 -2.45 11.84
CA ALA A 102 17.05 -2.14 12.31
C ALA A 102 17.00 -0.80 13.05
N ILE A 103 16.11 0.10 12.61
CA ILE A 103 16.00 1.46 13.15
C ILE A 103 15.55 1.46 14.63
N ASN A 104 14.81 0.43 15.06
CA ASN A 104 14.23 0.32 16.41
C ASN A 104 14.81 -0.85 17.21
N ASP A 105 16.05 -1.26 16.95
CA ASP A 105 16.64 -2.31 17.77
C ASP A 105 16.92 -1.80 19.19
N HIS A 106 15.99 -2.05 20.10
CA HIS A 106 16.13 -1.74 21.52
C HIS A 106 17.09 -2.69 22.24
N THR A 107 17.59 -3.75 21.57
CA THR A 107 18.58 -4.66 22.17
C THR A 107 20.00 -4.10 22.15
N ALA A 108 20.30 -3.11 21.29
CA ALA A 108 21.60 -2.46 21.19
C ALA A 108 21.87 -1.37 22.27
N HIS A 109 20.89 -1.08 23.14
CA HIS A 109 21.04 -0.12 24.25
C HIS A 109 20.78 -0.79 25.62
N GLN A 110 21.54 -1.84 25.92
CA GLN A 110 22.02 -2.04 27.29
C GLN A 110 23.47 -1.53 27.34
N LEU A 111 23.62 -0.21 27.57
CA LEU A 111 24.89 0.32 28.07
C LEU A 111 25.08 -0.20 29.52
N PRO A 112 26.33 -0.46 29.95
CA PRO A 112 26.65 -0.97 31.29
C PRO A 112 26.19 -0.04 32.43
#